data_AF-A0A6G1SNX7-F1
#
_entry.id   AF-A0A6G1SNX7-F1
#
_cell.length_a   1.000
_cell.length_b   1.000
_cell.length_c   1.000
_cell.angle_alpha   90.00
_cell.angle_beta   90.00
_cell.angle_gamma   90.00
#
_symmetry.space_group_name_H-M   'P 1'
#
loop_
_entity.id
_entity.type
_entity.pdbx_description
1 polymer ?
#
loop_
_entity_poly.entity_id
_entity_poly.type
_entity_poly.pdbx_seq_one_letter_code
_entity_poly.pdbx_strand_id
1 'polypeptide(L)'
;MAPNMAKLPLMRHIVNRSFSSAASRALENDLPVESSVLSNKLQVVSVHNHSPIVRVSVQIKAGSRYESSDNLGAAHVLRSACGLSTKQLSTFAITRLIQERGANLWAVND
;
A
#
# COMPACT_ATOMS: atom_id res chain seq x y z
N MET A 1 23.12 -20.09 -45.61
CA MET A 1 24.07 -19.01 -45.27
C MET A 1 23.32 -17.68 -45.37
N ALA A 2 22.90 -17.13 -44.23
CA ALA A 2 22.40 -15.76 -44.08
C ALA A 2 22.72 -15.34 -42.63
N PRO A 3 23.25 -14.14 -42.38
CA PRO A 3 23.72 -13.77 -41.05
C PRO A 3 22.52 -13.33 -40.19
N ASN A 4 22.38 -13.95 -39.01
CA ASN A 4 21.51 -13.48 -37.93
C ASN A 4 22.14 -12.23 -37.31
N MET A 5 21.72 -11.05 -37.73
CA MET A 5 22.09 -9.82 -37.04
C MET A 5 20.98 -8.78 -37.15
N ALA A 6 20.75 -8.08 -36.04
CA ALA A 6 19.84 -6.93 -35.88
C ALA A 6 18.40 -7.21 -35.41
N LYS A 7 18.26 -7.84 -34.25
CA LYS A 7 17.40 -7.26 -33.20
C LYS A 7 18.24 -7.20 -31.94
N LEU A 8 18.09 -6.14 -31.14
CA LEU A 8 18.66 -5.86 -29.82
C LEU A 8 19.68 -4.70 -29.79
N PRO A 9 19.15 -3.46 -29.78
CA PRO A 9 19.54 -2.54 -28.70
C PRO A 9 18.36 -2.13 -27.80
N LEU A 10 17.13 -2.52 -28.13
CA LEU A 10 15.93 -2.10 -27.38
C LEU A 10 15.62 -2.92 -26.13
N MET A 11 15.98 -4.21 -26.05
CA MET A 11 15.73 -5.00 -24.82
C MET A 11 16.72 -4.71 -23.70
N ARG A 12 17.86 -4.05 -23.94
CA ARG A 12 18.82 -3.73 -22.88
C ARG A 12 18.32 -2.58 -21.99
N HIS A 13 17.41 -1.74 -22.48
CA HIS A 13 16.82 -0.64 -21.72
C HIS A 13 15.59 -1.04 -20.89
N ILE A 14 14.91 -2.13 -21.22
CA ILE A 14 13.77 -2.63 -20.43
C ILE A 14 14.27 -3.36 -19.17
N VAL A 15 15.38 -4.11 -19.28
CA VAL A 15 15.91 -4.88 -18.14
C VAL A 15 16.43 -3.97 -17.00
N ASN A 16 17.02 -2.81 -17.33
CA ASN A 16 17.63 -1.93 -16.32
C ASN A 16 16.67 -1.11 -15.46
N ARG A 17 15.34 -1.15 -15.68
CA ARG A 17 14.36 -0.42 -14.85
C ARG A 17 13.62 -1.28 -13.82
N SER A 18 13.97 -2.56 -13.65
CA SER A 18 13.22 -3.49 -12.79
C SER A 18 13.89 -3.88 -11.47
N PHE A 19 14.94 -3.18 -11.03
CA PHE A 19 15.62 -3.48 -9.75
C PHE A 19 15.70 -2.30 -8.77
N SER A 20 14.77 -1.35 -8.85
CA SER A 20 14.60 -0.31 -7.81
C SER A 20 13.42 -0.57 -6.85
N SER A 21 12.88 -1.79 -6.80
CA SER A 21 12.09 -2.18 -5.62
C SER A 21 13.07 -2.58 -4.54
N ALA A 22 13.09 -1.78 -3.47
CA ALA A 22 13.73 -2.02 -2.20
C ALA A 22 13.86 -3.51 -1.85
N ALA A 23 14.97 -3.86 -1.20
CA ALA A 23 15.09 -5.07 -0.42
C ALA A 23 13.77 -5.36 0.32
N SER A 24 12.98 -6.29 -0.19
CA SER A 24 12.10 -7.06 0.67
C SER A 24 13.05 -7.79 1.58
N ARG A 25 13.36 -7.19 2.74
CA ARG A 25 13.87 -7.95 3.88
C ARG A 25 12.97 -9.17 3.93
N ALA A 26 13.56 -10.35 3.72
CA ALA A 26 12.90 -11.60 4.04
C ALA A 26 12.34 -11.38 5.45
N LEU A 27 11.01 -11.42 5.59
CA LEU A 27 10.39 -11.48 6.90
C LEU A 27 11.04 -12.69 7.56
N GLU A 28 11.84 -12.43 8.58
CA GLU A 28 12.34 -13.46 9.47
C GLU A 28 11.10 -14.21 9.95
N ASN A 29 10.95 -15.46 9.55
CA ASN A 29 9.70 -16.22 9.66
C ASN A 29 9.28 -16.48 11.11
N ASP A 30 10.08 -16.04 12.09
CA ASP A 30 9.93 -16.33 13.53
C ASP A 30 9.69 -15.09 14.40
N LEU A 31 9.35 -13.92 13.82
CA LEU A 31 8.98 -12.77 14.64
C LEU A 31 7.66 -13.03 15.38
N PRO A 32 7.60 -12.81 16.72
CA PRO A 32 6.39 -13.07 17.49
C PRO A 32 5.25 -12.15 17.00
N VAL A 33 4.17 -12.77 16.56
CA VAL A 33 2.94 -12.09 16.17
C VAL A 33 2.04 -11.99 17.40
N GLU A 34 1.73 -10.78 17.81
CA GLU A 34 0.77 -10.52 18.88
C GLU A 34 -0.58 -10.15 18.27
N SER A 35 -1.63 -10.83 18.72
CA SER A 35 -3.00 -10.54 18.30
C SER A 35 -3.90 -10.34 19.50
N SER A 36 -4.66 -9.25 19.50
CA SER A 36 -5.68 -8.97 20.51
C SER A 36 -7.01 -8.60 19.85
N VAL A 37 -8.11 -8.91 20.52
CA VAL A 37 -9.46 -8.56 20.07
C VAL A 37 -10.06 -7.59 21.06
N LEU A 38 -10.44 -6.41 20.56
CA LEU A 38 -11.08 -5.38 21.36
C LEU A 38 -12.56 -5.73 21.64
N SER A 39 -13.18 -5.06 22.60
CA SER A 39 -14.60 -5.27 22.96
C SER A 39 -15.57 -5.02 21.79
N ASN A 40 -15.18 -4.19 20.83
CA ASN A 40 -15.91 -3.92 19.59
C ASN A 40 -15.63 -4.95 18.47
N LYS A 41 -14.96 -6.07 18.77
CA LYS A 41 -14.56 -7.12 17.82
C LYS A 41 -13.52 -6.70 16.77
N LEU A 42 -12.87 -5.56 16.95
CA LEU A 42 -11.73 -5.17 16.11
C LEU A 42 -10.51 -6.02 16.48
N GLN A 43 -9.94 -6.71 15.49
CA GLN A 43 -8.72 -7.47 15.65
C GLN A 43 -7.50 -6.56 15.43
N VAL A 44 -6.67 -6.43 16.47
CA VAL A 44 -5.40 -5.71 16.41
C VAL A 44 -4.29 -6.75 16.32
N VAL A 45 -3.50 -6.68 15.25
CA VAL A 45 -2.36 -7.56 15.02
C VAL A 45 -1.10 -6.71 14.92
N SER A 46 -0.09 -7.03 15.71
CA SER A 46 1.20 -6.35 15.73
C SER A 46 2.35 -7.33 15.61
N VAL A 47 3.38 -6.92 14.89
CA VAL A 47 4.64 -7.66 14.74
C VAL A 47 5.77 -6.71 15.10
N HIS A 48 6.52 -7.03 16.15
CA HIS A 48 7.63 -6.21 16.60
C HIS A 48 8.94 -6.67 15.95
N ASN A 49 9.47 -5.86 15.03
CA ASN A 49 10.69 -6.16 14.27
C ASN A 49 11.87 -5.23 14.63
N HIS A 50 11.86 -4.61 15.82
CA HIS A 50 12.93 -3.71 16.31
C HIS A 50 13.41 -2.63 15.28
N SER A 51 12.54 -2.28 14.33
CA SER A 51 12.84 -1.38 13.22
C SER A 51 12.52 0.05 13.63
N PRO A 52 13.36 1.05 13.25
CA PRO A 52 13.05 2.46 13.48
C PRO A 52 11.88 2.96 12.62
N ILE A 53 11.45 2.17 11.62
CA ILE A 53 10.31 2.47 10.75
C ILE A 53 9.17 1.50 11.08
N VAL A 54 7.98 2.05 11.27
CA VAL A 54 6.74 1.32 11.54
C VAL A 54 5.77 1.53 10.39
N ARG A 55 5.06 0.46 10.00
CA ARG A 55 3.91 0.54 9.10
C ARG A 55 2.64 0.23 9.88
N VAL A 56 1.70 1.16 9.86
CA VAL A 56 0.36 0.97 10.41
C VAL A 56 -0.60 0.87 9.24
N SER A 57 -1.42 -0.19 9.21
CA SER A 57 -2.42 -0.41 8.16
C SER A 57 -3.75 -0.79 8.78
N VAL A 58 -4.82 -0.19 8.28
CA VAL A 58 -6.20 -0.58 8.60
C VAL A 58 -6.72 -1.41 7.44
N GLN A 59 -7.08 -2.66 7.72
CA GLN A 59 -7.65 -3.56 6.73
C GLN A 59 -9.14 -3.71 6.97
N ILE A 60 -9.93 -3.55 5.91
CA ILE A 60 -11.38 -3.64 5.96
C ILE A 60 -11.79 -4.73 4.99
N LYS A 61 -12.65 -5.64 5.44
CA LYS A 61 -13.27 -6.66 4.58
C LYS A 61 -14.36 -6.00 3.73
N ALA A 62 -13.93 -5.25 2.71
CA ALA A 62 -14.76 -4.54 1.75
C ALA A 62 -14.09 -4.50 0.38
N GLY A 63 -14.85 -4.24 -0.67
CA GLY A 63 -14.36 -4.18 -2.04
C GLY A 63 -15.51 -4.28 -3.05
N SER A 64 -15.19 -4.23 -4.34
CA SER A 64 -16.17 -4.30 -5.44
C SER A 64 -17.07 -5.53 -5.38
N ARG A 65 -16.57 -6.66 -4.87
CA ARG A 65 -17.36 -7.89 -4.64
C ARG A 65 -18.54 -7.70 -3.67
N TYR A 66 -18.46 -6.72 -2.77
CA TYR A 66 -19.48 -6.45 -1.75
C TYR A 66 -20.41 -5.29 -2.15
N GLU A 67 -20.33 -4.81 -3.39
CA GLU A 67 -21.21 -3.79 -3.94
C GLU A 67 -22.51 -4.42 -4.49
N SER A 68 -23.60 -3.67 -4.44
CA SER A 68 -24.86 -3.95 -5.14
C SER A 68 -24.89 -3.22 -6.49
N SER A 69 -25.93 -3.48 -7.29
CA SER A 69 -26.15 -2.79 -8.58
C SER A 69 -26.17 -1.26 -8.46
N ASP A 70 -26.59 -0.75 -7.31
CA ASP A 70 -26.89 0.67 -7.13
C ASP A 70 -25.66 1.47 -6.66
N ASN A 71 -24.64 0.81 -6.13
CA ASN A 71 -23.44 1.44 -5.56
C ASN A 71 -22.13 0.96 -6.20
N LEU A 72 -22.20 0.51 -7.45
CA LEU A 72 -21.04 0.10 -8.23
C LEU A 72 -19.96 1.19 -8.26
N GLY A 73 -18.72 0.81 -7.94
CA GLY A 73 -17.57 1.70 -7.89
C GLY A 73 -17.41 2.46 -6.57
N ALA A 74 -18.27 2.26 -5.58
CA ALA A 74 -18.16 2.90 -4.27
C ALA A 74 -16.79 2.65 -3.61
N ALA A 75 -16.26 1.43 -3.67
CA ALA A 75 -14.94 1.09 -3.15
C ALA A 75 -13.83 1.91 -3.81
N HIS A 76 -13.91 2.12 -5.13
CA HIS A 76 -12.93 2.91 -5.88
C HIS A 76 -12.99 4.40 -5.53
N VAL A 77 -14.21 4.92 -5.35
CA VAL A 77 -14.45 6.29 -4.90
C VAL A 77 -13.89 6.48 -3.48
N LEU A 78 -14.13 5.54 -2.57
CA LEU A 78 -13.59 5.57 -1.21
C LEU A 78 -12.06 5.54 -1.19
N ARG A 79 -11.42 4.73 -2.04
CA ARG A 79 -9.95 4.74 -2.21
C ARG A 79 -9.45 6.09 -2.68
N SER A 80 -10.10 6.67 -3.69
CA SER A 80 -9.74 7.97 -4.25
C SER A 80 -9.96 9.11 -3.25
N ALA A 81 -10.90 8.95 -2.34
CA ALA A 81 -11.16 9.91 -1.27
C ALA A 81 -10.12 9.87 -0.13
N CYS A 82 -9.22 8.87 -0.13
CA CYS A 82 -8.16 8.78 0.87
C CYS A 82 -7.25 10.03 0.83
N GLY A 83 -7.14 10.71 1.97
CA GLY A 83 -6.29 11.90 2.08
C GLY A 83 -6.92 13.20 1.57
N LEU A 84 -8.19 13.20 1.14
CA LEU A 84 -8.91 14.43 0.76
C LEU A 84 -9.17 15.32 1.98
N SER A 85 -10.22 15.10 2.76
CA SER A 85 -10.48 15.93 3.93
C SER A 85 -11.19 15.13 5.00
N THR A 86 -11.11 15.63 6.23
CA THR A 86 -11.89 15.12 7.36
C THR A 86 -12.69 16.28 7.95
N LYS A 87 -13.61 15.99 8.86
CA LYS A 87 -14.36 17.03 9.59
C LYS A 87 -13.46 18.03 10.31
N GLN A 88 -12.25 17.62 10.72
CA GLN A 88 -11.34 18.44 11.53
C GLN A 88 -10.18 19.03 10.73
N LEU A 89 -9.78 18.39 9.63
CA LEU A 89 -8.59 18.77 8.86
C LEU A 89 -8.91 18.89 7.36
N SER A 90 -8.45 19.99 6.76
CA SER A 90 -8.48 20.19 5.31
C SER A 90 -7.43 19.32 4.60
N THR A 91 -7.57 19.16 3.29
CA THR A 91 -6.59 18.46 2.43
C THR A 91 -5.19 19.02 2.59
N PHE A 92 -5.08 20.36 2.60
CA PHE A 92 -3.80 21.02 2.80
C PHE A 92 -3.19 20.68 4.17
N ALA A 93 -4.00 20.69 5.23
CA ALA A 93 -3.54 20.35 6.57
C ALA A 93 -3.08 18.88 6.66
N ILE A 94 -3.82 17.94 6.07
CA ILE A 94 -3.47 16.51 6.03
C ILE A 94 -2.13 16.32 5.32
N THR A 95 -1.99 16.85 4.10
CA THR A 95 -0.76 16.72 3.32
C THR A 95 0.44 17.33 4.04
N ARG A 96 0.27 18.53 4.62
CA ARG A 96 1.32 19.20 5.39
C ARG A 96 1.75 18.38 6.61
N LEU A 97 0.81 17.85 7.39
CA LEU A 97 1.13 17.04 8.57
C LEU A 97 1.89 15.75 8.21
N ILE A 98 1.49 15.09 7.12
CA ILE A 98 2.17 13.89 6.63
C ILE A 98 3.61 14.21 6.21
N GLN A 99 3.80 15.29 5.44
CA GLN A 99 5.10 15.73 4.96
C GLN A 99 6.02 16.22 6.08
N GLU A 100 5.52 17.01 7.03
CA GLU A 100 6.28 17.49 8.20
C GLU A 100 6.76 16.33 9.08
N ARG A 101 6.06 15.18 9.08
CA ARG A 101 6.47 13.98 9.80
C ARG A 101 7.30 13.02 8.96
N GLY A 102 7.55 13.32 7.69
CA GLY A 102 8.26 12.43 6.76
C GLY A 102 7.53 11.10 6.51
N ALA A 103 6.22 11.07 6.74
CA ALA A 103 5.39 9.88 6.59
C ALA A 103 4.89 9.70 5.16
N ASN A 104 4.39 8.51 4.85
CA ASN A 104 3.75 8.20 3.58
C ASN A 104 2.36 7.59 3.83
N LEU A 105 1.35 8.08 3.12
CA LEU A 105 -0.03 7.61 3.17
C LEU A 105 -0.46 7.15 1.78
N TRP A 106 -0.95 5.91 1.68
CA TRP A 106 -1.50 5.33 0.47
C TRP A 106 -2.67 4.41 0.81
N ALA A 107 -3.59 4.24 -0.13
CA ALA A 107 -4.72 3.33 -0.03
C ALA A 107 -4.79 2.45 -1.28
N VAL A 108 -5.18 1.19 -1.09
CA VAL A 108 -5.42 0.24 -2.17
C VAL A 108 -6.79 -0.39 -1.99
N ASN A 109 -7.44 -0.67 -3.09
CA ASN A 109 -8.43 -1.74 -3.16
C ASN A 109 -8.27 -2.46 -4.49
N ASP A 110 -8.63 -3.74 -4.50
CA ASP A 110 -8.67 -4.57 -5.70
C ASP A 110 -9.74 -4.07 -6.69
#